data_AF-W6Q4T0-F1
#
_entry.id   AF-W6Q4T0-F1
#
_cell.length_a   1.000
_cell.length_b   1.000
_cell.length_c   1.000
_cell.angle_alpha   90.00
_cell.angle_beta   90.00
_cell.angle_gamma   90.00
#
_symmetry.space_group_name_H-M   'P 1'
#
loop_
_entity.id
_entity.type
_entity.pdbx_description
1 polymer ?
#
loop_
_entity_poly.entity_id
_entity_poly.type
_entity_poly.pdbx_seq_one_letter_code
_entity_poly.pdbx_strand_id
1 'polypeptide(L)'
;MADNEDTGGPSVSEPLDLVRLSLDETVFVKLRGDRELKGRLHAYDSHCNLVLGDVEETIYVVEEDENEEETLRTIKKQEEMLFVRGDSVVLISPQA
;
A
#
# COMPACT_ATOMS: atom_id res chain seq x y z
N MET A 1 -20.67 -16.83 35.60
CA MET A 1 -20.09 -17.79 34.63
C MET A 1 -19.88 -17.00 33.37
N ALA A 2 -18.63 -16.90 32.92
CA ALA A 2 -18.26 -16.17 31.72
C ALA A 2 -18.17 -17.19 30.59
N ASP A 3 -19.24 -17.32 29.82
CA ASP A 3 -19.20 -17.91 28.49
C ASP A 3 -19.50 -16.78 27.51
N ASN A 4 -18.45 -16.20 26.95
CA ASN A 4 -18.54 -15.58 25.64
C ASN A 4 -17.89 -16.55 24.67
N GLU A 5 -18.66 -17.52 24.20
CA GLU A 5 -18.35 -18.21 22.95
C GLU A 5 -18.55 -17.21 21.81
N ASP A 6 -17.50 -16.46 21.47
CA ASP A 6 -17.47 -15.70 20.23
C ASP A 6 -17.14 -16.65 19.09
N THR A 7 -18.15 -17.37 18.60
CA THR A 7 -18.12 -18.00 17.27
C THR A 7 -18.41 -16.96 16.19
N GLY A 8 -17.72 -15.83 16.22
CA GLY A 8 -17.84 -14.74 15.25
C GLY A 8 -16.78 -14.87 14.16
N GLY A 9 -17.20 -15.08 12.91
CA GLY A 9 -16.34 -14.76 11.76
C GLY A 9 -15.82 -13.33 11.89
N PRO A 10 -14.67 -12.98 11.27
CA PRO A 10 -13.96 -11.73 11.55
C PRO A 10 -14.91 -10.54 11.40
N SER A 11 -15.37 -10.01 12.55
CA SER A 11 -16.20 -8.83 12.59
C SER A 11 -15.26 -7.67 12.37
N VAL A 12 -15.41 -7.00 11.22
CA VAL A 12 -14.62 -5.81 10.92
C VAL A 12 -15.05 -4.73 11.92
N SER A 13 -14.19 -4.47 12.90
CA SER A 13 -14.48 -3.55 14.00
C SER A 13 -13.62 -2.30 13.91
N GLU A 14 -12.40 -2.44 13.37
CA GLU A 14 -11.43 -1.38 13.18
C GLU A 14 -11.02 -1.23 11.71
N PRO A 15 -10.61 -0.03 11.26
CA PRO A 15 -10.16 0.16 9.88
C PRO A 15 -9.02 -0.78 9.45
N LEU A 16 -8.11 -1.14 10.37
CA LEU A 16 -7.01 -2.07 10.10
C LEU A 16 -7.48 -3.53 9.94
N ASP A 17 -8.68 -3.88 10.43
CA ASP A 17 -9.24 -5.21 10.19
C ASP A 17 -9.56 -5.41 8.70
N LEU A 18 -9.91 -4.35 7.97
CA LEU A 18 -10.08 -4.43 6.52
C LEU A 18 -8.77 -4.70 5.80
N VAL A 19 -7.68 -4.06 6.23
CA VAL A 19 -6.33 -4.32 5.66
C VAL A 19 -5.90 -5.76 5.92
N ARG A 20 -6.30 -6.34 7.07
CA ARG A 20 -6.06 -7.75 7.39
C ARG A 20 -6.67 -8.70 6.37
N LEU A 21 -7.84 -8.36 5.83
CA LEU A 21 -8.52 -9.19 4.83
C LEU A 21 -7.76 -9.23 3.50
N SER A 22 -6.89 -8.24 3.24
CA SER A 22 -6.06 -8.15 2.04
C SER A 22 -4.65 -8.75 2.21
N LEU A 23 -4.40 -9.50 3.29
CA LEU A 23 -3.16 -10.26 3.43
C LEU A 23 -3.05 -11.33 2.33
N ASP A 24 -1.87 -11.44 1.73
CA ASP A 24 -1.56 -12.26 0.56
C ASP A 24 -2.31 -11.85 -0.73
N GLU A 25 -2.98 -10.71 -0.74
CA GLU A 25 -3.58 -10.10 -1.94
C GLU A 25 -2.74 -8.95 -2.47
N THR A 26 -2.97 -8.57 -3.73
CA THR A 26 -2.36 -7.38 -4.32
C THR A 26 -3.06 -6.11 -3.83
N VAL A 27 -2.27 -5.17 -3.33
CA VAL A 27 -2.74 -3.87 -2.86
C VAL A 27 -2.10 -2.74 -3.66
N PHE A 28 -2.84 -1.65 -3.81
CA PHE A 28 -2.33 -0.37 -4.28
C PHE A 28 -2.03 0.52 -3.06
N VAL A 29 -0.83 1.08 -3.03
CA VAL A 29 -0.37 1.97 -1.94
C VAL A 29 0.08 3.29 -2.53
N LYS A 30 -0.50 4.39 -2.08
CA LYS A 30 0.00 5.73 -2.42
C LYS A 30 0.92 6.22 -1.32
N LEU A 31 2.12 6.63 -1.72
CA LEU A 31 3.11 7.24 -0.84
C LEU A 31 3.15 8.76 -1.04
N ARG A 32 3.74 9.46 -0.08
CA ARG A 32 4.10 10.87 -0.26
C ARG A 32 5.17 11.03 -1.35
N GLY A 33 5.15 12.18 -2.02
CA GLY A 33 6.12 12.54 -3.05
C GLY A 33 5.87 11.85 -4.40
N ASP A 34 4.60 11.80 -4.81
CA ASP A 34 4.18 11.33 -6.14
C ASP A 34 4.72 9.93 -6.50
N ARG A 35 4.60 9.03 -5.51
CA ARG A 35 5.01 7.63 -5.61
C ARG A 35 3.85 6.71 -5.31
N GLU A 36 3.74 5.66 -6.10
CA GLU A 36 2.70 4.65 -5.99
C GLU A 36 3.35 3.27 -6.05
N LEU A 37 2.86 2.35 -5.23
CA LEU A 37 3.28 0.96 -5.23
C LEU A 37 2.09 0.07 -5.54
N LYS A 38 2.34 -1.01 -6.28
CA LYS A 38 1.44 -2.15 -6.42
C LYS A 38 2.21 -3.40 -6.07
N GLY A 39 1.72 -4.21 -5.15
CA GLY A 39 2.42 -5.44 -4.73
C GLY A 39 1.56 -6.30 -3.83
N ARG A 40 2.00 -7.53 -3.59
CA ARG A 40 1.33 -8.48 -2.67
C ARG A 40 1.62 -8.10 -1.22
N LEU A 41 0.59 -7.91 -0.40
CA LEU A 41 0.75 -7.54 1.01
C LEU A 41 1.09 -8.77 1.86
N HIS A 42 2.33 -8.85 2.37
CA HIS A 42 2.76 -9.96 3.21
C HIS A 42 2.55 -9.69 4.70
N ALA A 43 2.78 -8.44 5.13
CA ALA A 43 2.63 -8.05 6.53
C ALA A 43 2.36 -6.55 6.68
N TYR A 44 1.73 -6.18 7.78
CA TYR A 44 1.54 -4.80 8.21
C TYR A 44 1.54 -4.68 9.74
N ASP A 45 1.66 -3.45 10.26
CA ASP A 45 1.51 -3.16 11.69
C ASP A 45 0.62 -1.93 11.94
N SER A 46 0.47 -1.54 13.21
CA SER A 46 -0.34 -0.39 13.63
C SER A 46 0.22 0.97 13.21
N HIS A 47 1.48 1.03 12.79
CA HIS A 47 2.09 2.24 12.22
C HIS A 47 1.89 2.34 10.71
N CYS A 48 1.21 1.36 10.10
CA CYS A 48 1.10 1.19 8.66
C CYS A 48 2.46 0.94 7.99
N ASN A 49 3.45 0.39 8.70
CA ASN A 49 4.60 -0.20 8.02
C ASN A 49 4.11 -1.41 7.22
N LEU A 50 4.65 -1.64 6.03
CA LEU A 50 4.23 -2.71 5.14
C LEU A 50 5.43 -3.55 4.69
N VAL A 51 5.21 -4.85 4.52
CA VAL A 51 6.08 -5.73 3.75
C VAL A 51 5.32 -6.14 2.51
N LEU A 52 5.83 -5.75 1.35
CA LEU A 52 5.23 -6.05 0.05
C LEU A 52 6.15 -6.98 -0.75
N GLY A 53 5.59 -7.95 -1.44
CA GLY A 53 6.29 -8.79 -2.42
C GLY A 53 5.82 -8.50 -3.84
N ASP A 54 6.63 -8.88 -4.84
CA ASP A 54 6.33 -8.70 -6.27
C ASP A 54 5.89 -7.27 -6.60
N VAL A 55 6.69 -6.28 -6.19
CA VAL A 55 6.30 -4.87 -6.15
C VAL A 55 6.64 -4.15 -7.45
N GLU A 56 5.66 -3.48 -8.05
CA GLU A 56 5.85 -2.44 -9.06
C GLU A 56 5.75 -1.06 -8.41
N GLU A 57 6.86 -0.34 -8.38
CA GLU A 57 6.90 1.07 -8.00
C GLU A 57 6.73 1.96 -9.23
N THR A 58 5.88 2.98 -9.10
CA THR A 58 5.70 4.05 -10.08
C THR A 58 6.04 5.40 -9.44
N ILE A 59 6.98 6.14 -10.04
CA ILE A 59 7.41 7.47 -9.60
C ILE A 59 7.03 8.46 -10.69
N TYR A 60 6.26 9.49 -10.33
CA TYR A 60 5.93 10.59 -11.24
C TYR A 60 6.90 11.74 -11.01
N VAL A 61 7.52 12.22 -12.09
CA VAL A 61 8.46 13.35 -12.09
C VAL A 61 7.90 14.40 -13.05
N VAL A 62 7.74 15.62 -12.56
CA VAL A 62 7.41 16.78 -13.39
C VAL A 62 8.74 17.33 -13.91
N GLU A 63 8.92 17.31 -15.23
CA GLU A 63 10.07 17.89 -15.92
C GLU A 63 9.58 19.06 -16.78
N GLU A 64 10.23 20.21 -16.68
CA GLU A 64 10.03 21.34 -17.59
C GLU A 64 10.88 21.09 -18.85
N ASP A 65 10.25 21.18 -20.01
CA ASP A 65 10.95 21.04 -21.28
C ASP A 65 11.59 22.37 -21.74
N GLU A 66 12.27 22.34 -22.89
CA GLU A 66 12.92 23.53 -23.47
C GLU A 66 11.93 24.66 -23.83
N ASN A 67 10.63 24.37 -23.86
CA ASN A 67 9.55 25.30 -24.19
C ASN A 67 8.79 25.80 -22.94
N GLU A 68 9.28 25.52 -21.72
CA GLU A 68 8.60 25.82 -20.46
C GLU A 68 7.25 25.08 -20.30
N GLU A 69 7.03 23.98 -21.03
CA GLU A 69 5.86 23.12 -20.84
C GLU A 69 6.16 22.04 -19.79
N GLU A 70 5.26 21.88 -18.80
CA GLU A 70 5.35 20.82 -17.80
C GLU A 70 4.99 19.47 -18.42
N THR A 71 5.95 18.55 -18.46
CA THR A 71 5.74 17.17 -18.91
C THR A 71 5.82 16.19 -17.74
N LEU A 72 4.87 15.25 -17.68
CA LEU A 72 4.83 14.21 -16.66
C LEU A 72 5.59 12.98 -17.12
N ARG A 73 6.77 12.74 -16.54
CA ARG A 73 7.53 11.53 -16.76
C ARG A 73 7.19 10.49 -15.70
N THR A 74 6.98 9.25 -16.15
CA THR A 74 6.70 8.11 -15.26
C THR A 74 7.87 7.14 -15.28
N ILE A 75 8.44 6.85 -14.11
CA ILE A 75 9.51 5.86 -13.93
C ILE A 75 8.93 4.65 -13.22
N LYS A 76 9.12 3.46 -13.79
CA LYS A 76 8.70 2.21 -13.17
C LYS A 76 9.89 1.37 -12.72
N LYS A 77 9.78 0.77 -11.54
CA LYS A 77 10.77 -0.16 -10.98
C LYS A 77 10.07 -1.41 -10.46
N GLN A 78 10.76 -2.54 -10.54
CA GLN A 78 10.28 -3.81 -9.99
C GLN A 78 11.23 -4.29 -8.90
N GLU A 79 10.66 -4.68 -7.77
CA GLU A 79 11.40 -5.20 -6.62
C GLU A 79 10.72 -6.49 -6.14
N GLU A 80 11.50 -7.53 -5.87
CA GLU A 80 10.95 -8.83 -5.42
C GLU A 80 10.32 -8.71 -4.02
N MET A 81 10.96 -7.98 -3.12
CA MET A 81 10.51 -7.74 -1.75
C MET A 81 10.88 -6.33 -1.31
N LEU A 82 9.94 -5.61 -0.70
CA LEU A 82 10.12 -4.24 -0.25
C LEU A 82 9.53 -4.02 1.14
N PHE A 83 10.33 -3.46 2.04
CA PHE A 83 9.85 -2.90 3.30
C PHE A 83 9.50 -1.42 3.10
N VAL A 84 8.29 -1.02 3.52
CA VAL A 84 7.78 0.34 3.42
C VAL A 84 7.52 0.88 4.82
N ARG A 85 8.08 2.06 5.12
CA ARG A 85 7.83 2.77 6.37
C ARG A 85 6.48 3.48 6.33
N GLY A 86 5.67 3.28 7.37
CA GLY A 86 4.30 3.76 7.45
C GLY A 86 4.14 5.27 7.49
N ASP A 87 5.16 6.01 7.96
CA ASP A 87 5.14 7.48 7.92
C ASP A 87 4.87 8.00 6.50
N SER A 88 5.39 7.33 5.45
CA SER A 88 5.24 7.76 4.05
C SER A 88 3.92 7.35 3.41
N VAL A 89 3.16 6.44 4.03
CA VAL A 89 1.92 5.90 3.47
C VAL A 89 0.80 6.94 3.60
N VAL A 90 0.11 7.20 2.50
CA VAL A 90 -1.03 8.12 2.43
C VAL A 90 -2.34 7.35 2.32
N LEU A 91 -2.38 6.30 1.49
CA LEU A 91 -3.55 5.43 1.36
C LEU A 91 -3.14 4.00 1.02
N ILE A 92 -3.97 3.05 1.44
CA ILE A 92 -3.91 1.64 1.06
C ILE A 92 -5.27 1.30 0.46
N SER A 93 -5.29 0.72 -0.74
CA SER A 93 -6.50 0.26 -1.40
C SER A 93 -6.32 -1.20 -1.81
N PRO A 94 -7.24 -2.11 -1.42
CA PRO A 94 -7.30 -3.44 -2.04
C PRO A 94 -7.58 -3.30 -3.53
N GLN A 95 -6.98 -4.17 -4.33
CA GLN A 95 -7.30 -4.30 -5.75
C GLN A 95 -8.44 -5.31 -5.86
N ALA A 96 -9.65 -4.82 -6.13
CA ALA A 96 -10.85 -5.65 -6.26
C ALA A 96 -10.72 -6.74 -7.32
#